data_AF-A0A843L825-F1
#
_entry.id   AF-A0A843L825-F1
#
_cell.length_a   1.000
_cell.length_b   1.000
_cell.length_c   1.000
_cell.angle_alpha   90.00
_cell.angle_beta   90.00
_cell.angle_gamma   90.00
#
_symmetry.space_group_name_H-M   'P 1'
#
loop_
_entity.id
_entity.type
_entity.pdbx_description
1 polymer ?
#
loop_
_entity_poly.entity_id
_entity_poly.type
_entity_poly.pdbx_seq_one_letter_code
_entity_poly.pdbx_strand_id
1 'polypeptide(L)'
;MNKREPPMDLMAQVRGFMSKKQAQLCEDLAKKYGVSREEVAPAVDSFLNQTYGPAVRLAQDISRMDKMVLLFIGREDCAICQRSKPILRGFLSEHNDLVLVEQDYSQPEGLLYHIIHDQKKGMLPMIAFICNGDIKMIFTGECLCAEAYEKFYYDMRAECCQNLYVR
;
A
#
# COMPACT_ATOMS: atom_id res chain seq x y z
N MET A 1 -15.93 -13.36 9.71
CA MET A 1 -14.75 -13.96 10.35
C MET A 1 -13.51 -13.29 9.76
N ASN A 2 -12.94 -12.31 10.46
CA ASN A 2 -11.70 -11.64 10.04
C ASN A 2 -10.54 -12.54 10.46
N LYS A 3 -9.97 -13.30 9.52
CA LYS A 3 -8.67 -13.94 9.74
C LYS A 3 -7.65 -12.81 9.86
N ARG A 4 -7.01 -12.66 11.02
CA ARG A 4 -5.82 -11.80 11.15
C ARG A 4 -4.74 -12.43 10.27
N GLU A 5 -4.48 -11.83 9.11
CA GLU A 5 -3.31 -12.16 8.31
C GLU A 5 -2.05 -11.74 9.07
N PRO A 6 -0.93 -12.47 8.92
CA PRO A 6 0.32 -12.10 9.58
C PRO A 6 0.74 -10.68 9.20
N PRO A 7 1.42 -9.93 10.10
CA PRO A 7 1.90 -8.59 9.81
C PRO A 7 2.73 -8.60 8.53
N MET A 8 2.39 -7.69 7.63
CA MET A 8 2.89 -7.69 6.26
C MET A 8 3.86 -6.53 6.10
N ASP A 9 5.17 -6.82 6.14
CA ASP A 9 6.24 -5.84 5.89
C ASP A 9 6.04 -5.20 4.50
N LEU A 10 5.81 -3.88 4.48
CA LEU A 10 5.55 -3.10 3.27
C LEU A 10 6.71 -3.20 2.27
N MET A 11 7.95 -3.15 2.75
CA MET A 11 9.12 -3.25 1.88
C MET A 11 9.35 -4.68 1.40
N ALA A 12 8.95 -5.70 2.18
CA ALA A 12 8.93 -7.07 1.69
C ALA A 12 7.92 -7.25 0.56
N GLN A 13 6.73 -6.64 0.65
CA GLN A 13 5.74 -6.62 -0.44
C GLN A 13 6.28 -5.94 -1.69
N VAL A 14 6.90 -4.76 -1.53
CA VAL A 14 7.56 -4.05 -2.63
C VAL A 14 8.59 -4.94 -3.33
N ARG A 15 9.52 -5.56 -2.58
CA ARG A 15 10.55 -6.43 -3.16
C ARG A 15 9.95 -7.64 -3.87
N GLY A 16 8.95 -8.28 -3.26
CA GLY A 16 8.27 -9.44 -3.83
C GLY A 16 7.53 -9.10 -5.12
N PHE A 17 6.78 -8.00 -5.13
CA PHE A 17 6.05 -7.52 -6.28
C PHE A 17 7.00 -7.19 -7.45
N MET A 18 8.04 -6.39 -7.18
CA MET A 18 8.99 -5.98 -8.22
C MET A 18 9.72 -7.18 -8.83
N SER A 19 10.19 -8.12 -8.01
CA SER A 19 10.86 -9.33 -8.49
C SER A 19 9.93 -10.20 -9.36
N LYS A 20 8.67 -10.39 -8.92
CA LYS A 20 7.66 -11.14 -9.68
C LYS A 20 7.36 -10.49 -11.03
N LYS A 21 7.20 -9.15 -11.05
CA LYS A 21 6.95 -8.40 -12.28
C LYS A 21 8.14 -8.43 -13.24
N GLN A 22 9.36 -8.30 -12.73
CA GLN A 22 10.57 -8.39 -13.53
C GLN A 22 10.69 -9.78 -14.18
N ALA A 23 10.55 -10.86 -13.40
CA ALA A 23 10.61 -12.22 -13.93
C ALA A 23 9.53 -12.47 -14.99
N GLN A 24 8.29 -12.03 -14.74
CA GLN A 24 7.17 -12.21 -15.67
C GLN A 24 7.40 -11.45 -16.98
N LEU A 25 7.76 -10.16 -16.92
CA LEU A 25 7.96 -9.35 -18.13
C LEU A 25 9.18 -9.81 -18.94
N CYS A 26 10.27 -10.20 -18.28
CA CYS A 26 11.43 -10.76 -18.99
C CYS A 26 11.05 -12.04 -19.75
N GLU A 27 10.30 -12.95 -19.13
CA GLU A 27 9.84 -14.18 -19.77
C GLU A 27 8.93 -13.88 -20.98
N ASP A 28 7.93 -13.01 -20.79
CA ASP A 28 6.96 -12.65 -21.83
C ASP A 28 7.64 -11.98 -23.03
N LEU A 29 8.59 -11.07 -22.79
CA LEU A 29 9.31 -10.36 -23.86
C LEU A 29 10.34 -11.25 -24.55
N ALA A 30 11.13 -12.02 -23.78
CA ALA A 30 12.09 -12.98 -24.33
C ALA A 30 11.41 -13.93 -25.32
N LYS A 31 10.28 -14.50 -24.91
CA LYS A 31 9.46 -15.38 -25.76
C LYS A 31 8.88 -14.65 -26.97
N LYS A 32 8.38 -13.42 -26.81
CA LYS A 32 7.77 -12.64 -27.91
C LYS A 32 8.78 -12.28 -28.99
N TYR A 33 10.02 -11.95 -28.61
CA TYR A 33 11.04 -11.46 -29.53
C TYR A 33 12.08 -12.53 -29.91
N GLY A 34 12.00 -13.74 -29.36
CA GLY A 34 12.92 -14.84 -29.66
C GLY A 34 14.34 -14.61 -29.16
N VAL A 35 14.48 -13.87 -28.05
CA VAL A 35 15.75 -13.47 -27.44
C VAL A 35 15.88 -14.05 -26.03
N SER A 36 17.07 -13.98 -25.44
CA SER A 36 17.29 -14.41 -24.05
C SER A 36 16.63 -13.47 -23.03
N ARG A 37 16.45 -13.95 -21.79
CA ARG A 37 15.93 -13.12 -20.69
C ARG A 37 16.92 -12.02 -20.31
N GLU A 38 18.21 -12.32 -20.41
CA GLU A 38 19.32 -11.44 -20.11
C GLU A 38 19.36 -10.25 -21.07
N GLU A 39 19.01 -10.46 -22.34
CA GLU A 39 18.95 -9.39 -23.35
C GLU A 39 17.83 -8.38 -23.06
N VAL A 40 16.68 -8.82 -22.55
CA VAL A 40 15.54 -7.93 -22.26
C VAL A 40 15.59 -7.34 -20.85
N ALA A 41 16.35 -7.92 -19.93
CA ALA A 41 16.38 -7.52 -18.51
C ALA A 41 16.67 -6.02 -18.29
N PRO A 42 17.67 -5.39 -18.95
CA PRO A 42 17.93 -3.96 -18.75
C PRO A 42 16.76 -3.07 -19.17
N ALA A 43 16.06 -3.43 -20.25
CA ALA A 43 14.89 -2.69 -20.72
C ALA A 43 13.70 -2.86 -19.76
N VAL A 44 13.48 -4.07 -19.25
CA VAL A 44 12.45 -4.36 -18.24
C VAL A 44 12.73 -3.60 -16.95
N ASP A 45 13.97 -3.57 -16.48
CA ASP A 45 14.37 -2.87 -15.26
C ASP A 45 14.14 -1.36 -15.38
N SER A 46 14.55 -0.78 -16.51
CA SER A 46 14.28 0.65 -16.79
C SER A 46 12.78 0.93 -16.80
N PHE A 47 11.99 0.09 -17.47
CA PHE A 47 10.54 0.26 -17.56
C PHE A 47 9.86 0.15 -16.18
N LEU A 48 10.22 -0.84 -15.38
CA LEU A 48 9.67 -1.04 -14.04
C LEU A 48 10.06 0.11 -13.10
N ASN A 49 11.31 0.57 -13.16
CA ASN A 49 11.75 1.71 -12.35
C ASN A 49 11.05 3.02 -12.75
N GLN A 50 10.79 3.24 -14.03
CA GLN A 50 10.03 4.40 -14.50
C GLN A 50 8.56 4.32 -14.08
N THR A 51 7.96 3.13 -14.14
CA THR A 51 6.54 2.93 -13.85
C THR A 51 6.26 2.93 -12.34
N TYR A 52 6.96 2.10 -11.57
CA TYR A 52 6.69 1.87 -10.15
C TYR A 52 7.65 2.61 -9.23
N GLY A 53 8.74 3.21 -9.74
CA GLY A 53 9.72 3.93 -8.91
C GLY A 53 9.13 4.96 -7.96
N PRO A 54 8.13 5.79 -8.38
CA PRO A 54 7.43 6.70 -7.47
C PRO A 54 6.71 5.97 -6.31
N ALA A 55 5.97 4.91 -6.60
CA ALA A 55 5.30 4.10 -5.57
C ALA A 55 6.30 3.40 -4.63
N VAL A 56 7.44 2.93 -5.16
CA VAL A 56 8.52 2.34 -4.36
C VAL A 56 9.11 3.37 -3.40
N ARG A 57 9.36 4.60 -3.86
CA ARG A 57 9.85 5.69 -2.99
C ARG A 57 8.83 6.06 -1.92
N LEU A 58 7.55 6.17 -2.28
CA LEU A 58 6.49 6.41 -1.31
C LEU A 58 6.45 5.32 -0.22
N ALA A 59 6.57 4.05 -0.60
CA ALA A 59 6.61 2.95 0.36
C ALA A 59 7.84 3.02 1.28
N GLN A 60 9.01 3.42 0.75
CA GLN A 60 10.21 3.66 1.55
C GLN A 60 10.03 4.81 2.53
N ASP A 61 9.42 5.92 2.09
CA ASP A 61 9.16 7.08 2.92
C ASP A 61 8.20 6.72 4.06
N ILE A 62 7.09 6.05 3.75
CA ILE A 62 6.14 5.52 4.75
C ILE A 62 6.85 4.61 5.76
N SER A 63 7.68 3.68 5.29
CA SER A 63 8.35 2.69 6.15
C SER A 63 9.39 3.30 7.10
N ARG A 64 9.87 4.51 6.80
CA ARG A 64 10.82 5.26 7.64
C ARG A 64 10.15 6.22 8.61
N MET A 65 8.82 6.38 8.54
CA MET A 65 8.11 7.24 9.48
C MET A 65 8.06 6.59 10.86
N ASP A 66 8.47 7.35 11.88
CA ASP A 66 8.34 6.96 13.30
C ASP A 66 6.89 7.11 13.82
N LYS A 67 5.92 7.29 12.93
CA LYS A 67 4.51 7.52 13.24
C LYS A 67 3.64 6.45 12.62
N MET A 68 2.46 6.26 13.19
CA MET A 68 1.42 5.45 12.59
C MET A 68 0.87 6.16 11.35
N VAL A 69 0.79 5.43 10.25
CA VAL A 69 0.38 5.96 8.95
C VAL A 69 -0.97 5.37 8.56
N LEU A 70 -1.85 6.23 8.11
CA LEU A 70 -3.06 5.85 7.40
C LEU A 70 -2.87 6.22 5.93
N LEU A 71 -2.65 5.20 5.10
CA LEU A 71 -2.54 5.35 3.66
C LEU A 71 -3.93 5.29 3.04
N PHE A 72 -4.33 6.32 2.30
CA PHE A 72 -5.55 6.36 1.49
C PHE A 72 -5.16 6.46 0.02
N ILE A 73 -5.57 5.49 -0.80
CA ILE A 73 -5.45 5.55 -2.26
C ILE A 73 -6.84 5.54 -2.87
N GLY A 74 -7.23 6.64 -3.50
CA GLY A 74 -8.56 6.81 -4.10
C GLY A 74 -8.48 7.53 -5.44
N ARG A 75 -9.63 8.00 -5.95
CA ARG A 75 -9.69 8.87 -7.13
C ARG A 75 -10.67 10.00 -6.88
N GLU A 76 -10.47 11.12 -7.55
CA GLU A 76 -11.41 12.24 -7.46
C GLU A 76 -12.80 11.90 -8.04
N ASP A 77 -12.85 11.18 -9.16
CA ASP A 77 -14.10 10.80 -9.85
C ASP A 77 -14.79 9.55 -9.27
N CYS A 78 -14.32 9.05 -8.13
CA CYS A 78 -14.84 7.86 -7.47
C CYS A 78 -15.85 8.22 -6.37
N ALA A 79 -17.14 7.93 -6.60
CA ALA A 79 -18.21 8.27 -5.66
C ALA A 79 -18.02 7.64 -4.26
N ILE A 80 -17.53 6.39 -4.19
CA ILE A 80 -17.23 5.73 -2.92
C ILE A 80 -16.10 6.46 -2.20
N CYS A 81 -15.05 6.84 -2.93
CA CYS A 81 -13.90 7.58 -2.40
C CYS A 81 -14.34 8.93 -1.82
N GLN A 82 -15.20 9.68 -2.53
CA GLN A 82 -15.72 10.95 -2.04
C GLN A 82 -16.58 10.82 -0.79
N ARG A 83 -17.37 9.74 -0.67
CA ARG A 83 -18.13 9.46 0.57
C ARG A 83 -17.23 9.05 1.73
N SER A 84 -16.11 8.37 1.44
CA SER A 84 -15.14 7.91 2.44
C SER A 84 -14.32 9.05 3.06
N LYS A 85 -13.93 10.06 2.27
CA LYS A 85 -13.09 11.18 2.74
C LYS A 85 -13.63 11.92 3.98
N PRO A 86 -14.91 12.35 4.06
CA PRO A 86 -15.40 13.06 5.25
C PRO A 86 -15.43 12.17 6.50
N ILE A 87 -15.75 10.88 6.37
CA ILE A 87 -15.71 9.93 7.50
C ILE A 87 -14.28 9.80 8.03
N LEU A 88 -13.32 9.62 7.12
CA LEU A 88 -11.91 9.49 7.47
C LEU A 88 -11.35 10.76 8.11
N ARG A 89 -11.73 11.94 7.60
CA ARG A 89 -11.33 13.23 8.19
C ARG A 89 -11.90 13.42 9.59
N GLY A 90 -13.15 13.00 9.83
CA GLY A 90 -13.75 13.02 11.16
C GLY A 90 -12.95 12.17 12.14
N PHE A 91 -12.66 10.92 11.77
CA PHE A 91 -11.81 10.03 12.54
C PHE A 91 -10.41 10.65 12.80
N LEU A 92 -9.71 11.11 11.77
CA LEU A 92 -8.36 11.68 11.92
C LEU A 92 -8.33 12.94 12.80
N SER A 93 -9.43 13.70 12.91
CA SER A 93 -9.50 14.88 13.77
C SER A 93 -9.41 14.55 15.27
N GLU A 94 -9.69 13.30 15.64
CA GLU A 94 -9.62 12.80 17.02
C GLU A 94 -8.27 12.09 17.32
N HIS A 95 -7.46 11.78 16.29
CA HIS A 95 -6.24 10.96 16.39
C HIS A 95 -5.02 11.66 15.76
N ASN A 96 -4.45 12.63 16.49
CA ASN A 96 -3.33 13.45 16.03
C ASN A 96 -1.99 12.70 15.86
N ASP A 97 -1.90 11.47 16.36
CA ASP A 97 -0.73 10.59 16.21
C ASP A 97 -0.75 9.78 14.92
N LEU A 98 -1.84 9.84 14.14
CA LEU A 98 -1.92 9.29 12.79
C LEU A 98 -1.52 10.32 11.73
N VAL A 99 -0.67 9.89 10.81
CA VAL A 99 -0.35 10.65 9.60
C VAL A 99 -1.16 10.11 8.44
N LEU A 100 -1.98 10.96 7.83
CA LEU A 100 -2.65 10.64 6.57
C LEU A 100 -1.67 10.80 5.41
N VAL A 101 -1.50 9.73 4.63
CA VAL A 101 -0.84 9.76 3.32
C VAL A 101 -1.92 9.52 2.28
N GLU A 102 -2.34 10.58 1.59
CA GLU A 102 -3.37 10.52 0.55
C GLU A 102 -2.72 10.48 -0.84
N GLN A 103 -3.13 9.54 -1.68
CA GLN A 103 -2.67 9.41 -3.07
C GLN A 103 -3.86 9.24 -4.02
N ASP A 104 -3.73 9.82 -5.21
CA ASP A 104 -4.63 9.52 -6.32
C ASP A 104 -4.10 8.28 -7.07
N TYR A 105 -4.97 7.29 -7.27
CA TYR A 105 -4.69 6.04 -7.96
C TYR A 105 -4.22 6.24 -9.41
N SER A 106 -4.63 7.34 -10.05
CA SER A 106 -4.21 7.68 -11.41
C SER A 106 -2.79 8.27 -11.47
N GLN A 107 -2.17 8.60 -10.33
CA GLN A 107 -0.79 9.05 -10.26
C GLN A 107 0.19 7.88 -10.06
N PRO A 108 1.46 8.00 -10.47
CA PRO A 108 2.45 6.93 -10.34
C PRO A 108 2.63 6.42 -8.91
N GLU A 109 2.55 7.29 -7.90
CA GLU A 109 2.59 6.94 -6.48
C GLU A 109 1.38 6.07 -6.07
N GLY A 110 0.23 6.30 -6.69
CA GLY A 110 -0.99 5.53 -6.51
C GLY A 110 -0.87 4.06 -6.92
N LEU A 111 0.13 3.71 -7.74
CA LEU A 111 0.44 2.32 -8.10
C LEU A 111 0.90 1.49 -6.90
N LEU A 112 1.21 2.12 -5.76
CA LEU A 112 1.41 1.43 -4.48
C LEU A 112 0.20 0.54 -4.12
N TYR A 113 -0.99 0.90 -4.59
CA TYR A 113 -2.18 0.04 -4.55
C TYR A 113 -1.91 -1.37 -5.08
N HIS A 114 -1.28 -1.50 -6.25
CA HIS A 114 -1.03 -2.80 -6.88
C HIS A 114 0.07 -3.60 -6.20
N ILE A 115 0.99 -2.91 -5.54
CA ILE A 115 2.05 -3.52 -4.75
C ILE A 115 1.46 -4.13 -3.47
N ILE A 116 0.59 -3.39 -2.78
CA ILE A 116 -0.02 -3.80 -1.50
C ILE A 116 -1.17 -4.79 -1.73
N HIS A 117 -1.94 -4.62 -2.81
CA HIS A 117 -3.16 -5.36 -3.08
C HIS A 117 -3.08 -6.09 -4.43
N ASP A 118 -2.37 -7.23 -4.46
CA ASP A 118 -2.24 -8.13 -5.62
C ASP A 118 -3.52 -9.00 -5.83
N GLN A 119 -4.71 -8.37 -5.79
CA GLN A 119 -5.97 -9.06 -6.11
C GLN A 119 -6.61 -8.51 -7.39
N LYS A 120 -7.10 -9.42 -8.23
CA LYS A 120 -7.74 -9.14 -9.53
C LYS A 120 -9.05 -8.33 -9.44
N LYS A 121 -9.64 -8.16 -8.25
CA LYS A 121 -10.93 -7.49 -8.03
C LYS A 121 -10.88 -6.48 -6.88
N GLY A 122 -9.82 -5.69 -6.80
CA GLY A 122 -9.77 -4.64 -5.79
C GLY A 122 -10.74 -3.48 -6.11
N MET A 123 -11.27 -2.85 -5.07
CA MET A 123 -12.16 -1.69 -5.15
C MET A 123 -11.47 -0.44 -4.59
N LEU A 124 -11.81 0.74 -5.10
CA LEU A 124 -11.37 2.00 -4.50
C LEU A 124 -12.41 2.55 -3.50
N PRO A 125 -11.98 3.30 -2.48
CA PRO A 125 -10.58 3.54 -2.10
C PRO A 125 -9.94 2.31 -1.45
N MET A 126 -8.61 2.22 -1.51
CA MET A 126 -7.84 1.38 -0.59
C MET A 126 -7.44 2.23 0.60
N ILE A 127 -7.61 1.68 1.79
CA ILE A 127 -7.12 2.28 3.02
C ILE A 127 -6.29 1.24 3.76
N ALA A 128 -5.10 1.64 4.17
CA ALA A 128 -4.19 0.77 4.91
C ALA A 128 -3.67 1.46 6.18
N PHE A 129 -3.68 0.72 7.29
CA PHE A 129 -3.04 1.13 8.53
C PHE A 129 -1.64 0.52 8.59
N ILE A 130 -0.64 1.37 8.74
CA ILE A 130 0.77 1.01 8.66
C ILE A 130 1.47 1.53 9.91
N CYS A 131 2.26 0.68 10.56
CA CYS A 131 3.06 1.06 11.73
C CYS A 131 4.45 0.45 11.63
N ASN A 132 5.49 1.27 11.78
CA ASN A 132 6.89 0.86 11.69
C ASN A 132 7.22 0.06 10.42
N GLY A 133 6.61 0.44 9.29
CA GLY A 133 6.77 -0.27 8.00
C GLY A 133 5.93 -1.54 7.86
N ASP A 134 5.23 -2.00 8.90
CA ASP A 134 4.33 -3.14 8.81
C ASP A 134 2.90 -2.69 8.48
N ILE A 135 2.32 -3.29 7.45
CA ILE A 135 0.90 -3.16 7.15
C ILE A 135 0.12 -4.02 8.15
N LYS A 136 -0.66 -3.35 9.00
CA LYS A 136 -1.50 -3.98 10.04
C LYS A 136 -2.88 -4.30 9.53
N MET A 137 -3.36 -3.49 8.59
CA MET A 137 -4.67 -3.69 7.99
C MET A 137 -4.73 -3.08 6.60
N ILE A 138 -5.52 -3.72 5.73
CA ILE A 138 -5.91 -3.21 4.42
C ILE A 138 -7.41 -3.43 4.28
N PHE A 139 -8.11 -2.46 3.74
CA PHE A 139 -9.45 -2.66 3.22
C PHE A 139 -9.66 -1.83 1.95
N THR A 140 -10.61 -2.26 1.13
CA THR A 140 -10.88 -1.72 -0.19
C THR A 140 -12.37 -1.55 -0.39
N GLY A 141 -12.80 -0.45 -1.02
CA GLY A 141 -14.20 -0.19 -1.33
C GLY A 141 -14.91 0.65 -0.28
N GLU A 142 -16.16 0.31 0.04
CA GLU A 142 -17.00 1.14 0.91
C GLU A 142 -16.36 1.36 2.28
N CYS A 143 -16.48 2.60 2.76
CA CYS A 143 -15.92 2.99 4.05
C CYS A 143 -16.49 2.14 5.17
N LEU A 144 -15.62 1.81 6.12
CA LEU A 144 -16.06 1.24 7.38
C LEU A 144 -16.80 2.30 8.22
N CYS A 145 -17.63 1.85 9.16
CA CYS A 145 -18.19 2.73 10.17
C CYS A 145 -17.08 3.24 11.10
N ALA A 146 -17.32 4.38 11.77
CA ALA A 146 -16.34 5.00 12.65
C ALA A 146 -15.86 4.03 13.75
N GLU A 147 -16.73 3.19 14.30
CA GLU A 147 -16.36 2.24 15.36
C GLU A 147 -15.34 1.20 14.90
N ALA A 148 -15.35 0.84 13.62
CA ALA A 148 -14.37 -0.09 13.07
C ALA A 148 -12.98 0.57 12.96
N TYR A 149 -12.92 1.84 12.56
CA TYR A 149 -11.67 2.61 12.53
C TYR A 149 -11.05 2.75 13.92
N GLU A 150 -11.87 3.13 14.90
CA GLU A 150 -11.45 3.20 16.31
C GLU A 150 -10.83 1.89 16.78
N LYS A 151 -11.52 0.77 16.52
CA LYS A 151 -11.03 -0.54 16.91
C LYS A 151 -9.65 -0.84 16.33
N PHE A 152 -9.44 -0.55 15.04
CA PHE A 152 -8.15 -0.80 14.41
C PHE A 152 -7.05 0.14 14.89
N TYR A 153 -7.40 1.39 15.17
CA TYR A 153 -6.48 2.31 15.81
C TYR A 153 -6.00 1.82 17.18
N TYR A 154 -6.91 1.40 18.06
CA TYR A 154 -6.54 0.90 19.39
C TYR A 154 -5.74 -0.40 19.32
N ASP A 155 -6.13 -1.34 18.46
CA ASP A 155 -5.39 -2.58 18.21
C ASP A 155 -3.95 -2.26 17.73
N MET A 156 -3.82 -1.39 16.73
CA MET A 156 -2.51 -0.99 16.19
C MET A 156 -1.67 -0.26 17.23
N ARG A 157 -2.23 0.72 17.94
CA ARG A 157 -1.51 1.52 18.93
C ARG A 157 -0.96 0.64 20.06
N ALA A 158 -1.73 -0.35 20.52
CA ALA A 158 -1.26 -1.30 21.52
C ALA A 158 -0.02 -2.07 21.04
N GLU A 159 -0.01 -2.55 19.80
CA GLU A 159 1.13 -3.25 19.20
C GLU A 159 2.34 -2.32 18.97
N CYS A 160 2.11 -1.10 18.50
CA CYS A 160 3.17 -0.12 18.26
C CYS A 160 3.85 0.31 19.56
N CYS A 161 3.08 0.48 20.64
CA CYS A 161 3.60 0.85 21.95
C CYS A 161 4.30 -0.31 22.69
N GLN A 162 3.86 -1.57 22.51
CA GLN A 162 4.53 -2.72 23.13
C GLN A 162 5.95 -2.95 22.58
N ASN A 163 6.19 -2.61 21.32
CA ASN A 163 7.52 -2.75 20.69
C ASN A 163 8.56 -1.70 21.15
N LEU A 164 8.16 -0.70 21.95
CA LEU A 164 9.10 0.26 22.55
C LEU A 164 9.84 -0.29 23.77
N TYR A 165 9.37 -1.39 24.37
CA TYR A 165 9.93 -1.96 25.61
C TYR A 165 10.79 -3.21 25.40
N VAL A 166 11.11 -3.58 24.15
CA VAL A 166 11.91 -4.77 23.80
C VAL A 166 13.15 -4.41 22.96
N ARG A 167 13.66 -3.19 23.08
CA ARG A 167 14.93 -2.78 22.47
C ARG A 167 16.06 -2.73 23.49
#